data_AF-A0A955T970-F1
#
_entry.id   AF-A0A955T970-F1
#
_cell.length_a   1.000
_cell.length_b   1.000
_cell.length_c   1.000
_cell.angle_alpha   90.00
_cell.angle_beta   90.00
_cell.angle_gamma   90.00
#
_symmetry.space_group_name_H-M   'P 1'
#
loop_
_entity.id
_entity.type
_entity.pdbx_description
1 polymer ?
#
loop_
_entity_poly.entity_id
_entity_poly.type
_entity_poly.pdbx_seq_one_letter_code
_entity_poly.pdbx_strand_id
1 'polypeptide(L)'
;DLRDEIERVIKLPWKPNLNDGVLITASPLHKLFRLPKWQKDLKACWEKLEKGDFDWAHLAYTLWPERIEKACETDRSIAIAHGREDLCKVEAPKPKKKRAKKGVDADEELELNEED
;
A
#
# COMPACT_ATOMS: atom_id res chain seq x y z
N ASP A 1 -8.23 -26.15 -12.91
CA ASP A 1 -7.95 -27.11 -11.82
C ASP A 1 -7.10 -26.43 -10.74
N LEU A 2 -7.00 -26.99 -9.53
CA LEU A 2 -6.16 -26.44 -8.44
C LEU A 2 -4.70 -26.27 -8.90
N ARG A 3 -4.21 -27.25 -9.67
CA ARG A 3 -2.87 -27.27 -10.24
C ARG A 3 -2.61 -26.08 -11.16
N ASP A 4 -3.54 -25.80 -12.08
CA ASP A 4 -3.43 -24.69 -13.03
C ASP A 4 -3.35 -23.33 -12.32
N GLU A 5 -4.11 -23.19 -11.23
CA GLU A 5 -4.14 -21.95 -10.46
C GLU A 5 -2.84 -21.74 -9.68
N ILE A 6 -2.27 -22.79 -9.10
CA ILE A 6 -0.95 -22.73 -8.48
C ILE A 6 0.11 -22.36 -9.54
N GLU A 7 0.05 -22.97 -10.73
CA GLU A 7 0.97 -22.65 -11.82
C GLU A 7 0.84 -21.20 -12.28
N ARG A 8 -0.38 -20.66 -12.35
CA ARG A 8 -0.62 -19.23 -12.63
C ARG A 8 0.07 -18.35 -11.60
N VAL A 9 -0.08 -18.65 -10.31
CA VAL A 9 0.53 -17.87 -9.23
C VAL A 9 2.06 -17.95 -9.26
N ILE A 10 2.64 -19.12 -9.54
CA ILE A 10 4.10 -19.28 -9.65
C ILE A 10 4.68 -18.44 -10.79
N LYS A 11 3.94 -18.29 -11.90
CA LYS A 11 4.35 -17.46 -13.05
C LYS A 11 4.20 -15.96 -12.78
N LEU A 12 3.39 -15.57 -11.79
CA LEU A 12 3.35 -14.18 -11.35
C LEU A 12 4.61 -13.86 -10.55
N PRO A 13 5.18 -12.66 -10.70
CA PRO A 13 6.21 -12.17 -9.79
C PRO A 13 5.56 -11.79 -8.45
N TRP A 14 4.95 -12.76 -7.77
CA TRP A 14 4.27 -12.56 -6.50
C TRP A 14 5.31 -12.46 -5.37
N LYS A 15 5.40 -11.27 -4.78
CA LYS A 15 6.27 -11.00 -3.63
C LYS A 15 5.45 -10.30 -2.54
N PRO A 16 5.00 -11.02 -1.50
CA PRO A 16 4.22 -10.43 -0.42
C PRO A 16 5.05 -9.37 0.33
N ASN A 17 4.41 -8.27 0.77
CA ASN A 17 5.05 -7.21 1.54
C ASN A 17 4.18 -6.83 2.75
N LEU A 18 4.80 -6.66 3.90
CA LEU A 18 4.13 -6.31 5.16
C LEU A 18 3.35 -4.99 5.05
N ASN A 19 3.90 -4.02 4.32
CA ASN A 19 3.35 -2.66 4.23
C ASN A 19 2.07 -2.57 3.36
N ASP A 20 1.75 -3.60 2.58
CA ASP A 20 0.60 -3.59 1.66
C ASP A 20 -0.69 -4.06 2.34
N GLY A 21 -0.57 -4.70 3.51
CA GLY A 21 -1.69 -5.30 4.22
C GLY A 21 -2.11 -6.67 3.66
N VAL A 22 -2.86 -7.40 4.48
CA VAL A 22 -3.21 -8.81 4.23
C VAL A 22 -4.08 -8.98 2.98
N LEU A 23 -5.06 -8.08 2.79
CA LEU A 23 -6.02 -8.19 1.68
C LEU A 23 -5.33 -8.05 0.32
N ILE A 24 -4.46 -7.03 0.16
CA ILE A 24 -3.71 -6.81 -1.08
C ILE A 24 -2.74 -7.97 -1.32
N THR A 25 -1.99 -8.36 -0.30
CA THR A 25 -1.00 -9.44 -0.37
C THR A 25 -1.61 -10.78 -0.80
N ALA A 26 -2.79 -11.10 -0.28
CA ALA A 26 -3.50 -12.35 -0.57
C ALA A 26 -4.37 -12.28 -1.82
N SER A 27 -4.63 -11.08 -2.37
CA SER A 27 -5.54 -10.88 -3.52
C SER A 27 -5.20 -11.75 -4.75
N PRO A 28 -3.92 -11.99 -5.11
CA PRO A 28 -3.59 -12.84 -6.26
C PRO A 28 -3.98 -14.30 -6.02
N LEU A 29 -4.16 -14.72 -4.76
CA LEU A 29 -4.45 -16.10 -4.37
C LEU A 29 -5.96 -16.37 -4.21
N HIS A 30 -6.82 -15.43 -4.64
CA HIS A 30 -8.25 -15.45 -4.35
C HIS A 30 -8.98 -16.75 -4.73
N LYS A 31 -8.52 -17.49 -5.75
CA LYS A 31 -9.12 -18.77 -6.18
C LYS A 31 -8.68 -19.99 -5.36
N LEU A 32 -7.61 -19.87 -4.56
CA LEU A 32 -7.06 -20.96 -3.75
C LEU A 32 -7.72 -21.08 -2.37
N PHE A 33 -8.33 -20.02 -1.87
CA PHE A 33 -9.05 -20.05 -0.60
C PHE A 33 -10.35 -20.84 -0.71
N ARG A 34 -10.87 -21.41 0.39
CA ARG A 34 -12.14 -22.17 0.39
C ARG A 34 -13.33 -21.38 0.93
N LEU A 35 -13.08 -20.29 1.66
CA LEU A 35 -14.13 -19.49 2.28
C LEU A 35 -14.72 -18.49 1.26
N PRO A 36 -15.99 -18.62 0.82
CA PRO A 36 -16.51 -17.85 -0.31
C PRO A 36 -16.55 -16.34 -0.08
N LYS A 37 -16.85 -15.90 1.14
CA LYS A 37 -16.83 -14.47 1.50
C LYS A 37 -15.43 -13.87 1.31
N TRP A 38 -14.41 -14.59 1.76
CA TRP A 38 -13.03 -14.16 1.62
C TRP A 38 -12.55 -14.17 0.17
N GLN A 39 -12.91 -15.21 -0.61
CA GLN A 39 -12.63 -15.23 -2.05
C GLN A 39 -13.22 -14.01 -2.77
N LYS A 40 -14.45 -13.61 -2.41
CA LYS A 40 -15.12 -12.45 -3.01
C LYS A 40 -14.38 -11.15 -2.70
N ASP A 41 -14.00 -10.94 -1.44
CA ASP A 41 -13.28 -9.74 -1.02
C ASP A 41 -11.89 -9.67 -1.69
N LEU A 42 -11.19 -10.80 -1.77
CA LEU A 42 -9.90 -10.89 -2.45
C LEU A 42 -10.00 -10.68 -3.95
N LYS A 43 -11.03 -11.24 -4.60
CA LYS A 43 -11.27 -11.01 -6.03
C LYS A 43 -11.54 -9.54 -6.32
N ALA A 44 -12.38 -8.89 -5.51
CA ALA A 44 -12.65 -7.46 -5.64
C ALA A 44 -11.39 -6.61 -5.39
N CYS A 45 -10.53 -7.02 -4.45
CA CYS A 45 -9.23 -6.38 -4.24
C CYS A 45 -8.28 -6.58 -5.43
N TRP A 46 -8.23 -7.79 -5.99
CA TRP A 46 -7.41 -8.12 -7.15
C TRP A 46 -7.80 -7.27 -8.38
N GLU A 47 -9.10 -7.14 -8.66
CA GLU A 47 -9.60 -6.30 -9.76
C GLU A 47 -9.21 -4.82 -9.60
N LYS A 48 -9.27 -4.29 -8.36
CA LYS A 48 -8.83 -2.93 -8.04
C LYS A 48 -7.31 -2.76 -8.17
N LEU A 49 -6.56 -3.78 -7.77
CA LEU A 49 -5.09 -3.82 -7.89
C LEU A 49 -4.65 -3.85 -9.36
N GLU A 50 -5.33 -4.65 -10.20
CA GLU A 50 -5.13 -4.68 -11.65
C GLU A 50 -5.45 -3.33 -12.30
N LYS A 51 -6.50 -2.64 -11.81
CA LYS A 51 -6.90 -1.31 -12.30
C LYS A 51 -5.94 -0.17 -11.92
N GLY A 52 -5.16 -0.36 -10.85
CA GLY A 52 -4.20 0.65 -10.35
C GLY A 52 -4.68 1.44 -9.14
N ASP A 53 -5.82 1.08 -8.53
CA ASP A 53 -6.35 1.78 -7.35
C ASP A 53 -5.43 1.63 -6.11
N PHE A 54 -4.46 0.69 -6.16
CA PHE A 54 -3.50 0.40 -5.10
C PHE A 54 -2.04 0.53 -5.56
N ASP A 55 -1.76 1.46 -6.48
CA ASP A 55 -0.39 1.65 -7.01
C ASP A 55 0.65 2.07 -5.96
N TRP A 56 0.23 2.47 -4.74
CA TRP A 56 1.11 2.67 -3.60
C TRP A 56 1.66 1.37 -2.99
N ALA A 57 1.04 0.21 -3.27
CA ALA A 57 1.43 -1.08 -2.71
C ALA A 57 2.66 -1.65 -3.44
N HIS A 58 3.59 -2.24 -2.69
CA HIS A 58 4.82 -2.85 -3.22
C HIS A 58 4.51 -4.05 -4.13
N LEU A 59 3.43 -4.77 -3.86
CA LEU A 59 2.94 -5.83 -4.72
C LEU A 59 2.56 -5.29 -6.11
N ALA A 60 1.97 -4.09 -6.20
CA ALA A 60 1.66 -3.46 -7.48
C ALA A 60 2.93 -3.21 -8.29
N TYR A 61 4.00 -2.74 -7.64
CA TYR A 61 5.32 -2.56 -8.27
C TYR A 61 5.88 -3.87 -8.80
N THR A 62 5.78 -4.94 -8.01
CA THR A 62 6.34 -6.23 -8.39
C THR A 62 5.61 -6.82 -9.60
N LEU A 63 4.30 -6.62 -9.68
CA LEU A 63 3.45 -7.13 -10.76
C LEU A 63 3.50 -6.27 -12.03
N TRP A 64 3.54 -4.94 -11.90
CA TRP A 64 3.50 -3.98 -13.01
C TRP A 64 4.52 -2.85 -12.84
N PRO A 65 5.84 -3.15 -12.87
CA PRO A 65 6.88 -2.16 -12.61
C PRO A 65 6.79 -0.96 -13.55
N GLU A 66 6.60 -1.18 -14.85
CA GLU A 66 6.47 -0.10 -15.84
C GLU A 66 5.29 0.83 -15.58
N ARG A 67 4.17 0.30 -15.05
CA ARG A 67 3.00 1.12 -14.68
C ARG A 67 3.34 2.02 -13.51
N ILE A 68 3.97 1.45 -12.48
CA ILE A 68 4.31 2.18 -11.26
C ILE A 68 5.39 3.22 -11.52
N GLU A 69 6.41 2.92 -12.32
CA GLU A 69 7.43 3.90 -12.70
C GLU A 69 6.81 5.13 -13.38
N LYS A 70 5.86 4.92 -14.30
CA LYS A 70 5.09 6.03 -14.91
C LYS A 70 4.26 6.78 -13.88
N ALA A 71 3.62 6.09 -12.94
CA ALA A 71 2.83 6.73 -11.88
C ALA A 71 3.71 7.61 -10.98
N CYS A 72 4.91 7.14 -10.62
CA CYS A 72 5.89 7.88 -9.81
C CYS A 72 6.31 9.22 -10.47
N GLU A 73 6.36 9.30 -11.80
CA GLU A 73 6.69 10.55 -12.49
C GLU A 73 5.68 11.67 -12.20
N THR A 74 4.40 11.30 -12.05
CA THR A 74 3.28 12.24 -11.95
C THR A 74 2.66 12.33 -10.56
N ASP A 75 2.82 11.31 -9.72
CA ASP A 75 2.28 11.26 -8.37
C ASP A 75 3.41 11.09 -7.35
N ARG A 76 3.64 12.16 -6.59
CA ARG A 76 4.69 12.20 -5.57
C ARG A 76 4.40 11.25 -4.40
N SER A 77 3.15 10.98 -4.06
CA SER A 77 2.81 10.05 -2.97
C SER A 77 3.17 8.62 -3.34
N ILE A 78 2.89 8.23 -4.60
CA ILE A 78 3.29 6.93 -5.14
C ILE A 78 4.82 6.84 -5.23
N ALA A 79 5.48 7.91 -5.70
CA ALA A 79 6.94 7.96 -5.74
C ALA A 79 7.57 7.76 -4.35
N ILE A 80 7.05 8.40 -3.32
CA ILE A 80 7.52 8.23 -1.93
C ILE A 80 7.28 6.80 -1.44
N ALA A 81 6.11 6.22 -1.72
CA ALA A 81 5.77 4.85 -1.30
C ALA A 81 6.78 3.81 -1.81
N HIS A 82 7.35 4.04 -3.00
CA HIS A 82 8.33 3.15 -3.62
C HIS A 82 9.78 3.61 -3.50
N GLY A 83 10.05 4.73 -2.80
CA GLY A 83 11.39 5.32 -2.73
C GLY A 83 11.94 5.75 -4.10
N ARG A 84 11.05 6.14 -5.02
CA ARG A 84 11.35 6.59 -6.39
C ARG A 84 11.10 8.08 -6.58
N GLU A 85 11.39 8.90 -5.56
CA GLU A 85 11.23 10.36 -5.70
C GLU A 85 12.17 10.96 -6.75
N ASP A 86 13.23 10.24 -7.13
CA ASP A 86 14.14 10.56 -8.24
C ASP A 86 13.42 10.68 -9.59
N LEU A 87 12.35 9.92 -9.79
CA LEU A 87 11.54 9.95 -11.01
C LEU A 87 10.50 11.08 -11.02
N CYS A 88 10.13 11.60 -9.85
CA CYS A 88 8.97 12.46 -9.71
C CYS A 88 9.23 13.88 -10.25
N LYS A 89 8.51 14.25 -11.31
CA LYS A 89 8.63 15.56 -11.96
C LYS A 89 7.85 16.66 -11.23
N VAL A 90 6.97 16.28 -10.30
CA VAL A 90 6.15 17.22 -9.51
C VAL A 90 6.98 17.81 -8.38
N GLU A 91 7.03 19.14 -8.27
CA GLU A 91 7.72 19.83 -7.19
C GLU A 91 7.10 19.51 -5.81
N ALA A 92 7.96 19.40 -4.79
CA ALA A 92 7.49 19.23 -3.42
C ALA A 92 6.72 20.49 -2.96
N PRO A 93 5.60 20.34 -2.22
CA PRO A 93 4.94 21.48 -1.61
C PRO A 93 5.91 22.18 -0.65
N LYS A 94 6.10 23.50 -0.85
CA LYS A 94 6.94 24.31 0.05
C LYS A 94 6.36 24.27 1.47
N PRO A 95 7.18 24.07 2.52
CA PRO A 95 6.70 24.05 3.89
C PRO A 95 6.02 25.38 4.21
N LYS A 96 4.71 25.34 4.51
CA LYS A 96 3.98 26.52 4.97
C LYS A 96 4.53 26.88 6.36
N LYS A 97 4.99 28.12 6.54
CA LYS A 97 5.43 28.65 7.85
C LYS A 97 4.32 28.36 8.88
N LYS A 98 4.68 27.66 9.96
CA LYS A 98 3.77 27.40 11.09
C LYS A 98 3.23 28.75 11.57
N ARG A 99 1.91 28.98 11.44
CA ARG A 99 1.26 30.06 12.19
C ARG A 99 1.42 29.71 13.66
N ALA A 100 2.06 30.60 14.42
CA ALA A 100 2.20 30.46 15.87
C ALA A 100 0.81 30.25 16.47
N LYS A 101 0.60 29.09 17.10
CA LYS A 101 -0.60 28.80 17.88
C LYS A 101 -0.49 29.65 19.14
N LYS A 102 -1.31 30.69 19.26
CA LYS A 102 -1.42 31.49 20.49
C LYS A 102 -1.85 30.53 21.59
N GLY A 103 -1.03 30.41 22.63
CA GLY A 103 -1.19 29.44 23.72
C GLY A 103 -2.53 29.58 24.41
N VAL A 104 -3.07 28.44 24.82
CA VAL A 104 -3.97 28.33 25.96
C VAL A 104 -3.41 27.18 26.78
N ASP A 105 -2.88 27.53 27.95
CA ASP A 105 -2.47 26.65 29.02
C ASP A 105 -3.66 25.79 29.48
N ALA A 106 -3.43 24.49 29.67
CA ALA A 106 -4.17 23.64 30.59
C ALA A 106 -3.34 22.38 30.83
N ASP A 107 -2.57 22.46 31.90
CA ASP A 107 -2.08 21.38 32.74
C ASP A 107 -3.17 20.29 32.91
N GLU A 108 -2.88 19.05 32.51
CA GLU A 108 -3.57 17.87 33.07
C GLU A 108 -2.59 16.69 33.09
N GLU A 109 -2.01 16.56 34.27
CA GLU A 109 -1.18 15.49 34.82
C GLU A 109 -1.81 14.10 34.59
N LEU A 110 -1.03 13.19 34.00
CA LEU A 110 -1.31 11.75 34.02
C LEU A 110 -0.07 11.01 34.54
N GLU A 111 0.12 11.05 35.85
CA GLU A 111 0.83 9.99 36.56
C GLU A 111 -0.06 8.75 36.56
N LEU A 112 0.41 7.66 35.93
CA LEU A 112 -0.08 6.31 36.16
C LEU A 112 1.08 5.32 36.03
N ASN A 113 1.77 5.16 37.16
CA ASN A 113 2.34 3.95 37.75
C ASN A 113 3.20 3.00 36.89
N GLU A 114 4.53 3.08 37.07
CA GLU A 114 5.42 1.92 37.11
C GLU A 114 6.04 1.86 38.53
N GLU A 115 5.69 0.85 39.32
CA GLU A 115 6.54 0.32 40.39
C GLU A 115 6.44 -1.21 40.40
N ASP A 116 7.58 -1.81 40.72
CA ASP A 116 8.03 -3.21 40.59
C ASP A 116 7.19 -4.31 41.26
#